data_AF-A0AAD6GMT6-F1
#
_entry.id   AF-A0AAD6GMT6-F1
#
_cell.length_a   1.000
_cell.length_b   1.000
_cell.length_c   1.000
_cell.angle_alpha   90.00
_cell.angle_beta   90.00
_cell.angle_gamma   90.00
#
_symmetry.space_group_name_H-M   'P 1'
#
loop_
_entity.id
_entity.type
_entity.pdbx_description
1 polymer ?
#
loop_
_entity_poly.entity_id
_entity_poly.type
_entity_poly.pdbx_seq_one_letter_code
_entity_poly.pdbx_strand_id
1 'polypeptide(L)'
;MSTHFDEQGSRARLEAAHIIRSKINEYQDGEYGSLISGTFLAGDLNSQEDQEAYMDLTGSGDLRDTFKLVEPSRRYGNTNTFTGFGYEKEPPKRIDFVLIASQGNQDWRVDGYSVLPNQFDDGIFNSDHRAVVADLTLLG
;
A
#
# COMPACT_ATOMS: atom_id res chain seq x y z
N MET A 1 8.29 5.11 -2.81
CA MET A 1 7.62 6.34 -2.31
C MET A 1 6.85 6.01 -1.05
N SER A 2 6.63 7.01 -0.18
CA SER A 2 5.81 6.87 1.02
C SER A 2 4.78 8.01 1.07
N THR A 3 3.57 7.75 1.55
CA THR A 3 2.52 8.77 1.69
C THR A 3 1.62 8.54 2.92
N HIS A 4 0.88 9.56 3.31
CA HIS A 4 -0.23 9.47 4.25
C HIS A 4 -1.34 10.41 3.73
N PHE A 5 -2.48 9.83 3.37
CA PHE A 5 -3.62 10.56 2.78
C PHE A 5 -4.51 11.21 3.83
N ASP A 6 -5.27 12.22 3.42
CA ASP A 6 -6.22 12.90 4.29
C ASP A 6 -7.37 11.97 4.75
N GLU A 7 -7.67 12.00 6.04
CA GLU A 7 -8.70 11.17 6.66
C GLU A 7 -10.13 11.59 6.25
N GLN A 8 -10.40 12.89 6.18
CA GLN A 8 -11.76 13.43 6.05
C GLN A 8 -12.14 13.73 4.58
N GLY A 9 -11.19 14.22 3.81
CA GLY A 9 -11.37 14.75 2.47
C GLY A 9 -11.28 13.68 1.40
N SER A 10 -12.40 13.03 1.07
CA SER A 10 -12.48 12.07 -0.04
C SER A 10 -11.93 12.63 -1.36
N ARG A 11 -12.26 13.88 -1.71
CA ARG A 11 -11.68 14.55 -2.87
C ARG A 11 -10.16 14.76 -2.74
N ALA A 12 -9.68 15.11 -1.55
CA ALA A 12 -8.24 15.30 -1.33
C ALA A 12 -7.47 13.99 -1.53
N ARG A 13 -8.02 12.86 -1.07
CA ARG A 13 -7.43 11.53 -1.32
C ARG A 13 -7.37 11.18 -2.81
N LEU A 14 -8.46 11.42 -3.55
CA LEU A 14 -8.49 11.16 -4.99
C LEU A 14 -7.45 12.01 -5.74
N GLU A 15 -7.36 13.30 -5.44
CA GLU A 15 -6.35 14.15 -6.10
C GLU A 15 -4.92 13.78 -5.67
N ALA A 16 -4.72 13.34 -4.43
CA ALA A 16 -3.42 12.82 -3.98
C ALA A 16 -3.03 11.55 -4.77
N ALA A 17 -3.98 10.65 -5.06
CA ALA A 17 -3.75 9.50 -5.93
C ALA A 17 -3.32 9.92 -7.34
N HIS A 18 -4.01 10.89 -7.95
CA HIS A 18 -3.63 11.44 -9.25
C HIS A 18 -2.22 12.05 -9.24
N ILE A 19 -1.87 12.82 -8.21
CA ILE A 19 -0.54 13.42 -8.07
C ILE A 19 0.54 12.34 -7.99
N ILE A 20 0.31 11.28 -7.21
CA ILE A 20 1.27 10.18 -7.07
C ILE A 20 1.47 9.47 -8.41
N ARG A 21 0.40 9.11 -9.12
CA ARG A 21 0.51 8.48 -10.45
C ARG A 21 1.26 9.37 -11.45
N SER A 22 0.91 10.66 -11.48
CA SER A 22 1.61 11.65 -12.31
C SER A 22 3.10 11.70 -11.97
N LYS A 23 3.47 11.67 -10.69
CA LYS A 23 4.87 11.66 -10.25
C LYS A 23 5.61 10.38 -10.61
N ILE A 24 4.97 9.22 -10.51
CA ILE A 24 5.59 7.96 -10.98
C ILE A 24 5.95 8.09 -12.45
N ASN A 25 5.00 8.52 -13.27
CA ASN A 25 5.19 8.65 -14.72
C ASN A 25 6.25 9.71 -15.04
N GLU A 26 6.21 10.88 -14.38
CA GLU A 26 7.22 11.93 -14.54
C GLU A 26 8.65 11.43 -14.27
N TYR A 27 8.84 10.62 -13.22
CA TYR A 27 10.15 10.05 -12.91
C TYR A 27 10.56 8.96 -13.90
N GLN A 28 9.62 8.11 -14.33
CA GLN A 28 9.87 7.01 -15.27
C GLN A 28 10.16 7.50 -16.69
N ASP A 29 9.48 8.56 -17.14
CA ASP A 29 9.67 9.15 -18.47
C ASP A 29 10.76 10.25 -18.49
N GLY A 30 11.24 10.65 -17.32
CA GLY A 30 12.22 11.72 -17.14
C GLY A 30 13.68 11.29 -17.35
N GLU A 31 14.59 12.23 -17.11
CA GLU A 31 16.05 12.06 -17.28
C GLU A 31 16.59 10.80 -16.55
N TYR A 32 16.03 10.48 -15.39
CA TYR A 32 16.46 9.37 -14.55
C TYR A 32 15.67 8.07 -14.79
N GLY A 33 14.73 8.04 -15.74
CA GLY A 33 13.87 6.89 -16.00
C GLY A 33 14.65 5.59 -16.24
N SER A 34 15.72 5.66 -17.03
CA SER A 34 16.62 4.53 -17.31
C SER A 34 17.36 3.98 -16.08
N LEU A 35 17.42 4.74 -14.98
CA LEU A 35 18.03 4.33 -13.72
C LEU A 35 17.02 3.73 -12.72
N ILE A 36 15.72 3.86 -12.98
CA ILE A 36 14.67 3.39 -12.08
C ILE A 36 14.29 1.95 -12.46
N SER A 37 14.90 0.98 -11.80
CA SER A 37 14.57 -0.44 -11.99
C SER A 37 13.12 -0.75 -11.67
N GLY A 38 12.59 -0.20 -10.58
CA GLY A 38 11.19 -0.36 -10.23
C GLY A 38 10.77 0.60 -9.13
N THR A 39 9.47 0.87 -9.07
CA THR A 39 8.87 1.77 -8.07
C THR A 39 7.86 1.02 -7.22
N PHE A 40 7.82 1.33 -5.92
CA PHE A 40 6.74 0.94 -5.03
C PHE A 40 6.20 2.18 -4.29
N LEU A 41 4.95 2.10 -3.86
CA LEU A 41 4.27 3.07 -3.00
C LEU A 41 3.84 2.35 -1.73
N ALA A 42 4.25 2.86 -0.57
CA ALA A 42 3.76 2.39 0.72
C ALA A 42 3.09 3.54 1.48
N GLY A 43 2.12 3.23 2.33
CA GLY A 43 1.54 4.24 3.21
C GLY A 43 0.13 3.93 3.67
N ASP A 44 -0.35 4.80 4.56
CA ASP A 44 -1.74 4.89 4.95
C ASP A 44 -2.51 5.73 3.93
N LEU A 45 -3.44 5.10 3.21
CA LEU A 45 -4.23 5.77 2.20
C LEU A 45 -5.52 6.37 2.75
N ASN A 46 -5.87 6.12 4.02
CA ASN A 46 -7.17 6.49 4.60
C ASN A 46 -8.36 6.15 3.66
N SER A 47 -8.20 5.07 2.88
CA SER A 47 -9.09 4.65 1.80
C SER A 47 -9.07 3.14 1.71
N GLN A 48 -10.23 2.52 1.89
CA GLN A 48 -10.42 1.09 1.72
C GLN A 48 -10.39 0.70 0.24
N GLU A 49 -10.38 -0.61 -0.03
CA GLU A 49 -10.29 -1.17 -1.38
C GLU A 49 -11.46 -0.78 -2.31
N ASP A 50 -12.62 -0.44 -1.74
CA ASP A 50 -13.83 -0.01 -2.45
C ASP A 50 -13.97 1.52 -2.55
N GLN A 51 -12.94 2.27 -2.14
CA GLN A 51 -12.95 3.73 -2.10
C GLN A 51 -12.04 4.36 -3.17
N GLU A 52 -12.31 5.62 -3.45
CA GLU A 52 -11.86 6.37 -4.62
C GLU A 52 -10.33 6.35 -4.83
N ALA A 53 -9.54 6.55 -3.77
CA ALA A 53 -8.10 6.67 -3.89
C ALA A 53 -7.45 5.33 -4.20
N TYR A 54 -7.85 4.26 -3.51
CA TYR A 54 -7.35 2.91 -3.81
C TYR A 54 -7.77 2.49 -5.22
N MET A 55 -9.03 2.73 -5.59
CA MET A 55 -9.55 2.38 -6.91
C MET A 55 -8.85 3.15 -8.04
N ASP A 56 -8.49 4.42 -7.85
CA ASP A 56 -7.73 5.17 -8.86
C ASP A 56 -6.30 4.63 -9.02
N LEU A 57 -5.60 4.41 -7.88
CA LEU A 57 -4.23 3.90 -7.87
C LEU A 57 -4.15 2.52 -8.54
N THR A 58 -5.10 1.62 -8.27
CA THR A 58 -5.03 0.21 -8.70
C THR A 58 -5.88 -0.12 -9.92
N GLY A 59 -6.99 0.58 -10.14
CA GLY A 59 -7.96 0.29 -11.21
C GLY A 59 -7.46 0.64 -12.61
N SER A 60 -6.51 1.57 -12.71
CA SER A 60 -5.78 1.85 -13.97
C SER A 60 -4.84 0.72 -14.39
N GLY A 61 -4.42 -0.13 -13.44
CA GLY A 61 -3.37 -1.13 -13.63
C GLY A 61 -1.96 -0.57 -13.48
N ASP A 62 -1.78 0.74 -13.22
CA ASP A 62 -0.45 1.36 -13.06
C ASP A 62 0.26 0.88 -11.79
N LEU A 63 -0.51 0.67 -10.72
CA LEU A 63 -0.05 0.08 -9.47
C LEU A 63 -0.82 -1.20 -9.17
N ARG A 64 -0.11 -2.22 -8.67
CA ARG A 64 -0.68 -3.50 -8.25
C ARG A 64 -0.54 -3.65 -6.74
N ASP A 65 -1.61 -4.07 -6.10
CA ASP A 65 -1.62 -4.35 -4.67
C ASP A 65 -0.91 -5.68 -4.35
N THR A 66 0.16 -5.62 -3.57
CA THR A 66 0.94 -6.79 -3.17
C THR A 66 0.09 -7.85 -2.45
N PHE A 67 -0.94 -7.44 -1.70
CA PHE A 67 -1.89 -8.37 -1.08
C PHE A 67 -2.61 -9.22 -2.12
N LYS A 68 -3.01 -8.62 -3.24
CA LYS A 68 -3.74 -9.32 -4.32
C LYS A 68 -2.85 -10.23 -5.14
N LEU A 69 -1.54 -9.96 -5.17
CA LEU A 69 -0.57 -10.74 -5.94
C LEU A 69 -0.04 -11.98 -5.21
N VAL A 70 -0.26 -12.07 -3.89
CA VAL A 70 0.08 -13.27 -3.10
C VAL A 70 -1.16 -14.15 -2.95
N GLU A 71 -1.00 -15.45 -3.23
CA GLU A 71 -2.05 -16.44 -3.01
C GLU A 71 -2.60 -16.39 -1.58
N PRO A 72 -3.93 -16.48 -1.36
CA PRO A 72 -4.51 -16.37 -0.02
C PRO A 72 -3.91 -17.30 1.02
N SER A 73 -3.53 -18.52 0.62
CA SER A 73 -2.89 -19.52 1.50
C SER A 73 -1.46 -19.18 1.92
N ARG A 74 -0.83 -18.21 1.26
CA ARG A 74 0.54 -17.75 1.53
C ARG A 74 0.61 -16.39 2.23
N ARG A 75 -0.54 -15.75 2.46
CA ARG A 75 -0.61 -14.50 3.23
C ARG A 75 -0.52 -14.84 4.71
N TYR A 76 0.24 -14.04 5.46
CA TYR A 76 0.50 -14.30 6.87
C TYR A 76 -0.03 -13.19 7.78
N GLY A 77 -0.45 -13.56 8.98
CA GLY A 77 -0.92 -12.62 10.00
C GLY A 77 -2.36 -12.15 9.78
N ASN A 78 -2.62 -10.88 10.03
CA ASN A 78 -3.94 -10.27 10.00
C ASN A 78 -4.35 -9.84 8.57
N THR A 79 -5.60 -9.36 8.42
CA THR A 79 -6.08 -8.74 7.17
C THR A 79 -6.28 -7.23 7.31
N ASN A 80 -6.90 -6.80 8.41
CA ASN A 80 -7.12 -5.40 8.71
C ASN A 80 -5.84 -4.78 9.27
N THR A 81 -5.52 -3.59 8.78
CA THR A 81 -4.30 -2.86 9.14
C THR A 81 -4.60 -1.82 10.22
N PHE A 82 -5.72 -1.11 10.13
CA PHE A 82 -6.18 -0.24 11.21
C PHE A 82 -6.99 -0.99 12.27
N THR A 83 -6.75 -0.67 13.54
CA THR A 83 -7.37 -1.32 14.71
C THR A 83 -7.85 -0.35 15.78
N GLY A 84 -7.42 0.92 15.77
CA GLY A 84 -7.82 1.91 16.78
C GLY A 84 -7.49 1.48 18.21
N PHE A 85 -6.34 0.83 18.42
CA PHE A 85 -5.94 0.22 19.71
C PHE A 85 -6.96 -0.78 20.29
N GLY A 86 -7.91 -1.28 19.50
CA GLY A 86 -8.98 -2.16 19.95
C GLY A 86 -10.15 -1.50 20.70
N TYR A 87 -10.22 -0.16 20.76
CA TYR A 87 -11.22 0.57 21.56
C TYR A 87 -11.98 1.70 20.83
N GLU A 88 -11.80 1.83 19.52
CA GLU A 88 -12.49 2.85 18.72
C GLU A 88 -13.94 2.44 18.36
N LYS A 89 -14.80 3.45 18.11
CA LYS A 89 -16.18 3.25 17.61
C LYS A 89 -16.22 2.83 16.14
N GLU A 90 -15.07 2.69 15.51
CA GLU A 90 -14.91 2.36 14.11
C GLU A 90 -14.53 0.89 13.94
N PRO A 91 -15.12 0.16 12.99
CA PRO A 91 -14.70 -1.21 12.70
C PRO A 91 -13.24 -1.22 12.19
N PRO A 92 -12.46 -2.28 12.48
CA PRO A 92 -11.14 -2.46 11.88
C PRO A 92 -11.20 -2.50 10.35
N LYS A 93 -10.24 -1.87 9.68
CA LYS A 93 -10.20 -1.71 8.21
C LYS A 93 -8.83 -2.02 7.65
N ARG A 94 -8.75 -2.28 6.35
CA ARG A 94 -7.50 -2.30 5.59
C ARG A 94 -7.36 -1.00 4.83
N ILE A 95 -6.49 -0.13 5.32
CA ILE A 95 -6.22 1.21 4.74
C ILE A 95 -4.72 1.48 4.53
N ASP A 96 -3.86 0.57 4.99
CA ASP A 96 -2.42 0.61 4.78
C ASP A 96 -2.03 -0.36 3.67
N PHE A 97 -1.24 0.12 2.70
CA PHE A 97 -0.93 -0.64 1.50
C PHE A 97 0.55 -0.58 1.16
N VAL A 98 1.03 -1.65 0.52
CA VAL A 98 2.26 -1.66 -0.26
C VAL A 98 1.85 -2.01 -1.69
N LEU A 99 1.93 -1.02 -2.57
CA LEU A 99 1.62 -1.14 -3.99
C LEU A 99 2.92 -1.11 -4.80
N ILE A 100 2.98 -1.89 -5.87
CA ILE A 100 4.13 -1.93 -6.78
C ILE A 100 3.72 -1.43 -8.16
N ALA A 101 4.58 -0.65 -8.81
CA ALA A 101 4.34 -0.21 -10.17
C ALA A 101 4.35 -1.39 -11.14
N SER A 102 3.45 -1.35 -12.11
CA SER A 102 3.42 -2.32 -13.21
C SER A 102 4.46 -2.00 -14.28
N GLN A 103 4.93 -0.76 -14.34
CA GLN A 103 5.94 -0.28 -15.27
C GLN A 103 7.25 0.02 -14.53
N GLY A 104 8.37 -0.14 -15.23
CA GLY A 104 9.73 0.04 -14.74
C GLY A 104 10.71 -0.67 -15.67
N ASN A 105 12.01 -0.53 -15.43
CA ASN A 105 13.02 -1.24 -16.24
C ASN A 105 13.13 -2.73 -15.87
N GLN A 106 12.55 -3.14 -14.75
CA GLN A 106 12.53 -4.50 -14.24
C GLN A 106 11.14 -4.84 -13.68
N ASP A 107 10.79 -6.12 -13.77
CA ASP A 107 9.55 -6.63 -13.20
C ASP A 107 9.69 -6.93 -11.71
N TRP A 108 8.58 -6.82 -10.99
CA TRP A 108 8.48 -7.21 -9.59
C TRP A 108 7.93 -8.62 -9.46
N ARG A 109 8.52 -9.39 -8.55
CA ARG A 109 7.91 -10.59 -7.95
C ARG A 109 7.59 -10.32 -6.49
N VAL A 110 6.36 -10.66 -6.08
CA VAL A 110 5.94 -10.61 -4.68
C VAL A 110 6.12 -11.99 -4.07
N ASP A 111 7.13 -12.13 -3.21
CA ASP A 111 7.50 -13.40 -2.58
C ASP A 111 6.67 -13.68 -1.32
N GLY A 112 6.21 -12.63 -0.64
CA GLY A 112 5.47 -12.73 0.61
C GLY A 112 4.66 -11.47 0.92
N TYR A 113 3.58 -11.64 1.68
CA TYR A 113 2.77 -10.55 2.22
C TYR A 113 2.31 -10.90 3.63
N SER A 114 2.54 -9.99 4.58
CA SER A 114 2.16 -10.15 5.97
C SER A 114 1.55 -8.88 6.54
N VAL A 115 0.55 -9.03 7.40
CA VAL A 115 0.11 -7.96 8.33
C VAL A 115 0.44 -8.40 9.73
N LEU A 116 1.45 -7.77 10.34
CA LEU A 116 1.98 -8.20 11.63
C LEU A 116 1.04 -7.79 12.78
N PRO A 117 0.94 -8.59 13.85
CA PRO A 117 0.20 -8.17 15.04
C PRO A 117 0.81 -6.89 15.62
N ASN A 118 -0.05 -6.02 16.13
CA ASN A 118 0.32 -4.75 16.76
C ASN A 118 0.13 -4.77 18.29
N GLN A 119 -0.10 -5.94 18.87
CA GLN A 119 -0.26 -6.12 20.31
C GLN A 119 0.71 -7.18 20.80
N PHE A 120 1.46 -6.86 21.85
CA PHE A 120 2.34 -7.79 22.53
C PHE A 120 1.57 -8.69 23.50
N ASP A 121 2.23 -9.73 24.01
CA ASP A 121 1.68 -10.72 24.93
C ASP A 121 1.33 -10.15 26.32
N ASP A 122 1.86 -8.99 26.68
CA ASP A 122 1.48 -8.19 27.85
C ASP A 122 0.25 -7.29 27.62
N GLY A 123 -0.32 -7.33 26.42
CA GLY A 123 -1.49 -6.56 26.03
C GLY A 123 -1.19 -5.14 25.54
N ILE A 124 0.08 -4.71 25.51
CA ILE A 124 0.46 -3.37 25.05
C ILE A 124 0.44 -3.31 23.52
N PHE A 125 -0.21 -2.28 22.98
CA PHE A 125 -0.18 -1.98 21.56
C PHE A 125 1.03 -1.12 21.19
N ASN A 126 1.73 -1.46 20.11
CA ASN A 126 2.82 -0.62 19.58
C ASN A 126 2.32 0.49 18.62
N SER A 127 1.13 0.33 18.06
CA SER A 127 0.42 1.29 17.23
C SER A 127 -1.05 0.89 17.13
N ASP A 128 -1.93 1.83 16.80
CA ASP A 128 -3.30 1.60 16.35
C ASP A 128 -3.37 0.97 14.95
N HIS A 129 -2.27 0.99 14.20
CA HIS A 129 -2.09 0.29 12.94
C HIS A 129 -1.20 -0.95 13.10
N ARG A 130 -1.39 -1.91 12.21
CA ARG A 130 -0.56 -3.08 12.00
C ARG A 130 0.41 -2.83 10.86
N ALA A 131 1.65 -3.24 11.04
CA ALA A 131 2.66 -3.13 9.99
C ALA A 131 2.33 -4.07 8.82
N VAL A 132 2.30 -3.51 7.61
CA VAL A 132 2.24 -4.27 6.36
C VAL A 132 3.65 -4.54 5.89
N VAL A 133 3.98 -5.81 5.66
CA VAL A 133 5.28 -6.27 5.18
C VAL A 133 5.09 -7.00 3.87
N ALA A 134 5.84 -6.60 2.84
CA ALA A 134 5.89 -7.29 1.56
C ALA A 134 7.34 -7.66 1.23
N ASP A 135 7.56 -8.94 0.91
CA ASP A 135 8.85 -9.42 0.43
C ASP A 135 8.86 -9.29 -1.09
N LEU A 136 9.74 -8.43 -1.61
CA LEU A 136 9.77 -8.04 -3.02
C LEU A 136 11.12 -8.38 -3.64
N THR A 137 11.08 -9.02 -4.81
CA THR A 137 12.26 -9.24 -5.65
C THR A 137 12.11 -8.43 -6.94
N LEU A 138 13.16 -7.68 -7.30
CA LEU A 138 13.32 -7.12 -8.65
C LEU A 138 13.93 -8.19 -9.56
N LEU A 139 13.27 -8.46 -10.68
CA LEU A 139 13.68 -9.43 -11.68
C LEU A 139 14.53 -8.71 -12.73
N GLY A 140 15.83 -9.03 -12.76
CA GLY A 140 16.79 -8.54 -13.75
C GLY A 140 17.02 -9.50 -14.91
#